data_AF-A0A2V5V4F4-F1
#
_entry.id   AF-A0A2V5V4F4-F1
#
_cell.length_a   1.000
_cell.length_b   1.000
_cell.length_c   1.000
_cell.angle_alpha   90.00
_cell.angle_beta   90.00
_cell.angle_gamma   90.00
#
_symmetry.space_group_name_H-M   'P 1'
#
loop_
_entity.id
_entity.type
_entity.pdbx_description
1 polymer ?
#
loop_
_entity_poly.entity_id
_entity_poly.type
_entity_poly.pdbx_seq_one_letter_code
_entity_poly.pdbx_strand_id
1 'polypeptide(L)'
;TQLFFDNRDFFDFRERCVLANIHIPIIAGIMPVTSIKGFKRIAELAGGTRFPAKLLRALQRCENDPEMVRRVGVHFALEQCHDLLDNNVAGIHFYTLNRSDATRVIFDNLGIPRRRKVQAPTVPSSDEVRKRLAN
;
A
#
# COMPACT_ATOMS: atom_id res chain seq x y z
N THR A 1 -7.13 -7.47 3.01
CA THR A 1 -7.63 -7.03 4.34
C THR A 1 -7.90 -5.54 4.30
N GLN A 2 -8.46 -4.96 5.37
CA GLN A 2 -8.36 -3.52 5.63
C GLN A 2 -6.88 -3.14 5.89
N LEU A 3 -6.57 -1.84 5.89
CA LEU A 3 -5.28 -1.28 6.31
C LEU A 3 -4.95 -1.62 7.77
N PHE A 4 -3.65 -1.76 8.04
CA PHE A 4 -3.09 -1.98 9.38
C PHE A 4 -1.69 -1.36 9.47
N PHE A 5 -1.25 -1.02 10.68
CA PHE A 5 0.09 -0.46 10.94
C PHE A 5 0.98 -1.39 11.77
N ASP A 6 0.47 -2.53 12.22
CA ASP A 6 1.22 -3.58 12.90
C ASP A 6 1.02 -4.90 12.14
N ASN A 7 2.10 -5.47 11.62
CA ASN A 7 2.02 -6.69 10.81
C ASN A 7 1.51 -7.90 11.60
N ARG A 8 1.65 -7.88 12.94
CA ARG A 8 1.10 -8.93 13.81
C ARG A 8 -0.42 -9.02 13.70
N ASP A 9 -1.11 -7.89 13.57
CA ASP A 9 -2.56 -7.88 13.41
C ASP A 9 -2.99 -8.64 12.12
N PHE A 10 -2.17 -8.55 11.07
CA PHE A 10 -2.40 -9.31 9.83
C PHE A 10 -2.05 -10.80 9.99
N PHE A 11 -0.93 -11.12 10.63
CA PHE A 11 -0.52 -12.51 10.84
C PHE A 11 -1.51 -13.28 11.73
N ASP A 12 -1.94 -12.67 12.84
CA ASP A 12 -2.96 -13.23 13.74
C ASP A 12 -4.29 -13.43 13.00
N PHE A 13 -4.68 -12.48 12.14
CA PHE A 13 -5.87 -12.64 11.30
C PHE A 13 -5.72 -13.82 10.32
N ARG A 14 -4.58 -13.92 9.63
CA ARG A 14 -4.28 -15.02 8.69
C ARG A 14 -4.33 -16.38 9.40
N GLU A 15 -3.74 -16.49 10.58
CA GLU A 15 -3.75 -17.72 11.38
C GLU A 15 -5.17 -18.11 11.80
N ARG A 16 -5.98 -17.17 12.30
CA ARG A 16 -7.39 -17.43 12.63
C ARG A 16 -8.21 -17.89 11.43
N CYS A 17 -7.94 -17.36 10.23
CA CYS A 17 -8.58 -17.85 9.01
C CYS A 17 -8.22 -19.31 8.72
N VAL A 18 -6.94 -19.70 8.87
CA VAL A 18 -6.52 -21.09 8.69
C VAL A 18 -7.19 -22.01 9.70
N LEU A 19 -7.26 -21.62 10.98
CA LEU A 19 -7.96 -22.36 12.04
C LEU A 19 -9.46 -22.51 11.77
N ALA A 20 -10.05 -21.58 11.00
CA ALA A 20 -11.44 -21.63 10.57
C ALA A 20 -11.64 -22.36 9.21
N ASN A 21 -10.62 -23.06 8.70
CA ASN A 21 -10.61 -23.74 7.39
C ASN A 21 -10.78 -22.81 6.18
N ILE A 22 -10.34 -21.55 6.30
CA ILE A 22 -10.32 -20.58 5.19
C ILE A 22 -8.90 -20.57 4.60
N HIS A 23 -8.74 -21.13 3.40
CA HIS A 23 -7.43 -21.32 2.76
C HIS A 23 -7.21 -20.43 1.52
N ILE A 24 -8.16 -19.55 1.19
CA ILE A 24 -7.97 -18.61 0.08
C ILE A 24 -6.81 -17.65 0.38
N PRO A 25 -6.02 -17.22 -0.62
CA PRO A 25 -4.93 -16.27 -0.39
C PRO A 25 -5.44 -14.93 0.16
N ILE A 26 -4.85 -14.48 1.27
CA ILE A 26 -5.19 -13.20 1.91
C ILE A 26 -4.15 -12.15 1.54
N ILE A 27 -4.60 -11.05 0.94
CA ILE A 27 -3.75 -9.94 0.52
C ILE A 27 -3.66 -8.88 1.63
N ALA A 28 -2.44 -8.44 1.94
CA ALA A 28 -2.15 -7.43 2.96
C ALA A 28 -2.43 -6.00 2.42
N GLY A 29 -3.31 -5.25 3.08
CA GLY A 29 -3.60 -3.86 2.73
C GLY A 29 -2.64 -2.88 3.43
N ILE A 30 -1.84 -2.13 2.67
CA ILE A 30 -0.85 -1.18 3.21
C ILE A 30 -1.14 0.24 2.71
N MET A 31 -1.14 1.20 3.63
CA MET A 31 -1.32 2.61 3.33
C MET A 31 -0.11 3.41 3.86
N PRO A 32 0.73 3.96 2.97
CA PRO A 32 1.81 4.85 3.39
C PRO A 32 1.26 6.14 4.01
N VAL A 33 1.82 6.57 5.14
CA VAL A 33 1.48 7.87 5.72
C VAL A 33 2.20 8.97 4.96
N THR A 34 1.46 9.90 4.37
CA THR A 34 2.01 11.01 3.59
C THR A 34 1.72 12.39 4.19
N SER A 35 0.82 12.47 5.17
CA SER A 35 0.52 13.71 5.90
C SER A 35 -0.13 13.41 7.25
N ILE A 36 0.07 14.30 8.24
CA ILE A 36 -0.56 14.20 9.57
C ILE A 36 -2.07 14.33 9.47
N LYS A 37 -2.57 15.24 8.63
CA LYS A 37 -4.02 15.44 8.44
C LYS A 37 -4.68 14.19 7.86
N GLY A 38 -4.09 13.60 6.82
CA GLY A 38 -4.59 12.35 6.23
C GLY A 38 -4.55 11.20 7.23
N PHE A 39 -3.45 11.10 8.00
CA PHE A 39 -3.31 10.11 9.05
C PHE A 39 -4.42 10.19 10.11
N LYS A 40 -4.70 11.40 10.64
CA LYS A 40 -5.78 11.63 11.62
C LYS A 40 -7.15 11.24 11.06
N ARG A 41 -7.45 11.63 9.82
CA ARG A 41 -8.71 11.24 9.16
C ARG A 41 -8.84 9.73 9.02
N ILE A 42 -7.76 9.04 8.68
CA ILE A 42 -7.78 7.57 8.60
C ILE A 42 -7.93 6.95 9.99
N ALA A 43 -7.32 7.52 11.03
CA ALA A 43 -7.52 7.06 12.40
C ALA A 43 -8.99 7.19 12.86
N GLU A 44 -9.69 8.24 12.44
CA GLU A 44 -11.12 8.42 12.72
C GLU A 44 -11.99 7.40 11.95
N LEU A 45 -11.66 7.12 10.69
CA LEU A 45 -12.46 6.24 9.83
C LEU A 45 -12.16 4.75 10.04
N ALA A 46 -10.94 4.40 10.41
CA ALA A 46 -10.47 3.03 10.55
C ALA A 46 -10.69 2.53 11.99
N GLY A 47 -11.95 2.55 12.43
CA GLY A 47 -12.38 2.10 13.76
C GLY A 47 -11.94 0.65 14.00
N GLY A 48 -10.93 0.46 14.85
CA GLY A 48 -10.34 -0.84 15.16
C GLY A 48 -8.89 -1.03 14.68
N THR A 49 -8.34 -0.10 13.89
CA THR A 49 -6.91 -0.14 13.54
C THR A 49 -6.05 0.27 14.72
N ARG A 50 -5.04 -0.54 15.05
CA ARG A 50 -4.05 -0.20 16.07
C ARG A 50 -2.95 0.65 15.42
N PHE A 51 -2.61 1.75 16.09
CA PHE A 51 -1.54 2.65 15.68
C PHE A 51 -0.34 2.47 16.62
N PRO A 52 0.77 1.84 16.16
CA PRO A 52 1.91 1.59 17.01
C PRO A 52 2.51 2.88 17.57
N ALA A 53 2.90 2.86 18.85
CA ALA A 53 3.52 4.01 19.49
C ALA A 53 4.83 4.46 18.80
N LYS A 54 5.58 3.54 18.17
CA LYS A 54 6.77 3.86 17.35
C LYS A 54 6.40 4.81 16.20
N LEU A 55 5.33 4.50 15.46
CA LEU A 55 4.84 5.31 14.35
C LEU A 55 4.36 6.67 14.84
N LEU A 56 3.50 6.69 15.86
CA LEU A 56 2.95 7.93 16.42
C LEU A 56 4.05 8.87 16.88
N ARG A 57 5.02 8.38 17.66
CA ARG A 57 6.16 9.18 18.13
C ARG A 57 7.05 9.67 16.98
N ALA A 58 7.27 8.84 15.96
CA ALA A 58 8.07 9.23 14.81
C ALA A 58 7.41 10.36 14.02
N LEU A 59 6.10 10.27 13.78
CA LEU A 59 5.32 11.30 13.09
C LEU A 59 5.21 12.59 13.91
N GLN A 60 5.01 12.48 15.22
CA GLN A 60 4.91 13.65 16.11
C GLN A 60 6.22 14.47 16.11
N ARG A 61 7.38 13.82 16.08
CA ARG A 61 8.69 14.51 16.05
C ARG A 61 8.92 15.34 14.79
N CYS A 62 8.24 15.03 13.69
CA CYS A 62 8.38 15.75 12.42
C CYS A 62 7.08 16.45 11.99
N GLU A 63 6.08 16.59 12.86
CA GLU A 63 4.73 17.02 12.46
C GLU A 63 4.66 18.38 11.75
N ASN A 64 5.63 19.26 12.01
CA ASN A 64 5.76 20.59 11.42
C ASN A 64 6.55 20.62 10.10
N ASP A 65 7.11 19.48 9.65
CA ASP A 65 7.83 19.32 8.40
C ASP A 65 7.11 18.27 7.52
N PRO A 66 6.27 18.70 6.56
CA PRO A 66 5.50 17.78 5.72
C PRO A 66 6.36 16.80 4.92
N GLU A 67 7.55 17.21 4.51
CA GLU A 67 8.45 16.35 3.74
C GLU A 67 9.06 15.28 4.65
N MET A 68 9.45 15.62 5.87
CA MET A 68 9.90 14.64 6.86
C MET A 68 8.79 13.70 7.31
N VAL A 69 7.54 14.17 7.44
CA VAL A 69 6.37 13.28 7.68
C VAL A 69 6.24 12.25 6.57
N ARG A 70 6.32 12.69 5.31
CA ARG A 70 6.24 11.81 4.15
C ARG A 70 7.38 10.79 4.14
N ARG A 71 8.62 11.22 4.42
CA ARG A 71 9.79 10.32 4.48
C ARG A 71 9.65 9.27 5.59
N VAL A 72 9.24 9.68 6.79
CA VAL A 72 9.00 8.75 7.92
C VAL A 72 7.91 7.75 7.59
N GLY A 73 6.79 8.19 7.04
CA GLY A 73 5.68 7.30 6.69
C GLY A 73 6.00 6.34 5.54
N VAL A 74 6.76 6.78 4.55
CA VAL A 74 7.30 5.90 3.48
C VAL A 74 8.24 4.85 4.05
N HIS A 75 9.19 5.26 4.90
CA HIS A 75 10.13 4.34 5.52
C HIS A 75 9.42 3.30 6.40
N PHE A 76 8.44 3.72 7.21
CA PHE A 76 7.65 2.80 8.03
C PHE A 76 6.89 1.78 7.17
N ALA A 77 6.22 2.22 6.11
CA ALA A 77 5.51 1.33 5.20
C ALA A 77 6.46 0.38 4.44
N LEU A 78 7.68 0.83 4.12
CA LEU A 78 8.72 -0.01 3.53
C LEU A 78 9.18 -1.11 4.52
N GLU A 79 9.42 -0.77 5.80
CA GLU A 79 9.71 -1.76 6.85
C GLU A 79 8.58 -2.80 6.95
N GLN A 80 7.32 -2.35 6.95
CA GLN A 80 6.17 -3.25 6.97
C GLN A 80 6.15 -4.18 5.76
N CYS A 81 6.39 -3.66 4.55
CA CYS A 81 6.38 -4.47 3.33
C CYS A 81 7.48 -5.52 3.32
N HIS A 82 8.70 -5.19 3.75
CA HIS A 82 9.79 -6.16 3.85
C HIS A 82 9.42 -7.32 4.78
N ASP A 83 8.96 -7.02 6.00
CA ASP A 83 8.57 -8.07 6.96
C ASP A 83 7.40 -8.93 6.44
N LEU A 84 6.43 -8.35 5.74
CA LEU A 84 5.35 -9.12 5.11
C LEU A 84 5.88 -10.07 4.02
N LEU A 85 6.78 -9.58 3.16
CA LEU A 85 7.36 -10.40 2.09
C LEU A 85 8.22 -11.53 2.67
N ASP A 86 9.03 -11.26 3.70
CA ASP A 86 9.83 -12.27 4.41
C ASP A 86 8.94 -13.34 5.07
N ASN A 87 7.71 -12.96 5.45
CA ASN A 87 6.68 -13.86 5.99
C ASN A 87 5.74 -14.46 4.92
N ASN A 88 6.17 -14.46 3.66
CA ASN A 88 5.52 -15.13 2.52
C ASN A 88 4.04 -14.76 2.36
N VAL A 89 3.69 -13.48 2.49
CA VAL A 89 2.31 -13.06 2.16
C VAL A 89 2.01 -13.29 0.69
N ALA A 90 0.74 -13.60 0.40
CA ALA A 90 0.30 -13.84 -0.98
C ALA A 90 0.40 -12.58 -1.88
N GLY A 91 0.42 -11.40 -1.28
CA GLY A 91 0.62 -10.13 -1.97
C GLY A 91 0.34 -8.93 -1.08
N ILE A 92 0.71 -7.75 -1.58
CA ILE A 92 0.50 -6.47 -0.93
C ILE A 92 -0.38 -5.60 -1.83
N HIS A 93 -1.44 -5.03 -1.26
CA HIS A 93 -2.33 -4.07 -1.89
C HIS A 93 -2.07 -2.69 -1.31
N PHE A 94 -1.65 -1.74 -2.16
CA PHE A 94 -1.38 -0.37 -1.73
C PHE A 94 -2.59 0.54 -1.89
N TYR A 95 -2.95 1.24 -0.81
CA TYR A 95 -3.87 2.37 -0.86
C TYR A 95 -3.11 3.63 -1.29
N THR A 96 -3.29 4.06 -2.54
CA THR A 96 -2.58 5.23 -3.10
C THR A 96 -3.30 6.55 -2.85
N LEU A 97 -4.60 6.53 -2.56
CA LEU A 97 -5.43 7.74 -2.43
C LEU A 97 -5.26 8.70 -3.62
N ASN A 98 -5.23 8.16 -4.84
CA ASN A 98 -4.99 8.86 -6.10
C ASN A 98 -3.62 9.56 -6.21
N ARG A 99 -2.65 9.22 -5.34
CA ARG A 99 -1.27 9.74 -5.36
C ARG A 99 -0.28 8.59 -5.27
N SER A 100 0.48 8.37 -6.34
CA SER A 100 1.34 7.18 -6.44
C SER A 100 2.77 7.38 -5.96
N ASP A 101 3.22 8.62 -5.72
CA ASP A 101 4.65 8.93 -5.51
C ASP A 101 5.25 8.16 -4.33
N ALA A 102 4.55 8.13 -3.18
CA ALA A 102 4.98 7.38 -2.00
C ALA A 102 5.02 5.87 -2.26
N THR A 103 3.98 5.32 -2.89
CA THR A 103 3.91 3.90 -3.23
C THR A 103 4.98 3.49 -4.23
N ARG A 104 5.29 4.34 -5.22
CA ARG A 104 6.37 4.07 -6.19
C ARG A 104 7.73 4.01 -5.50
N VAL A 105 8.00 4.96 -4.60
CA VAL A 105 9.24 4.93 -3.81
C VAL A 105 9.34 3.62 -3.02
N ILE A 106 8.27 3.20 -2.34
CA ILE A 106 8.26 1.92 -1.61
C ILE A 106 8.54 0.76 -2.57
N PHE A 107 7.76 0.63 -3.64
CA PHE A 107 7.89 -0.46 -4.60
C PHE A 107 9.30 -0.55 -5.21
N ASP A 108 9.88 0.57 -5.61
CA ASP A 108 11.22 0.61 -6.20
C ASP A 108 12.31 0.21 -5.19
N ASN A 109 12.10 0.48 -3.89
CA ASN A 109 13.02 0.08 -2.82
C ASN A 109 12.83 -1.38 -2.35
N LEU A 110 11.72 -2.03 -2.67
CA LEU A 110 11.51 -3.45 -2.36
C LEU A 110 12.35 -4.39 -3.25
N GLY A 111 13.00 -3.87 -4.29
CA GLY A 111 13.86 -4.68 -5.17
C GLY A 111 13.10 -5.70 -6.02
N ILE A 112 11.77 -5.58 -6.13
CA ILE A 112 10.94 -6.51 -6.90
C ILE A 112 11.23 -6.30 -8.39
N PRO A 113 11.64 -7.35 -9.14
CA PRO A 113 11.91 -7.23 -10.57
C PRO A 113 10.67 -6.73 -11.32
N ARG A 114 10.82 -5.64 -12.07
CA ARG A 114 9.73 -5.19 -12.95
C ARG A 114 9.56 -6.21 -14.06
N ARG A 115 8.36 -6.81 -14.14
CA ARG A 115 8.00 -7.64 -15.30
C ARG A 115 8.21 -6.82 -16.57
N ARG A 116 8.92 -7.39 -17.54
CA ARG A 116 9.19 -6.79 -18.85
C ARG A 116 7.87 -6.32 -19.46
N LYS A 117 7.82 -5.10 -20.01
CA LYS A 117 6.64 -4.61 -20.72
C LYS A 117 6.24 -5.63 -21.79
N VAL A 118 5.11 -6.29 -21.61
CA VAL A 118 4.35 -6.82 -22.73
C VAL A 118 3.82 -5.60 -23.45
N GLN A 119 4.17 -5.44 -24.72
CA GLN A 119 3.68 -4.34 -25.54
C GLN A 119 2.15 -4.47 -25.56
N ALA A 120 1.46 -3.52 -24.93
CA ALA A 120 0.00 -3.54 -24.95
C ALA A 120 -0.45 -3.48 -26.42
N PRO A 121 -1.47 -4.27 -26.82
CA PRO A 121 -2.06 -4.09 -28.14
C PRO A 121 -2.45 -2.62 -28.28
N THR A 122 -1.99 -1.98 -29.35
CA THR A 122 -2.29 -0.58 -29.65
C THR A 122 -3.80 -0.44 -29.78
N VAL A 123 -4.42 0.24 -28.82
CA VAL A 123 -5.82 0.67 -28.96
C VAL A 123 -5.82 1.77 -30.01
N PRO A 124 -6.50 1.57 -31.16
CA PRO A 124 -6.54 2.60 -32.20
C PRO A 124 -7.17 3.88 -31.63
N SER A 125 -6.63 5.02 -32.03
CA SER A 125 -7.14 6.32 -31.58
C SER A 125 -8.59 6.51 -32.01
N SER A 126 -9.33 7.39 -31.34
CA SER A 126 -10.70 7.74 -31.74
C SER A 126 -10.79 8.17 -33.21
N ASP A 127 -9.74 8.80 -33.73
CA ASP A 127 -9.63 9.21 -35.13
C ASP A 127 -9.42 8.02 -36.08
N GLU A 128 -8.65 7.02 -35.66
CA GLU A 128 -8.47 5.77 -36.42
C GLU A 128 -9.73 4.91 -36.42
N VAL A 129 -10.46 4.86 -35.30
CA VAL A 129 -11.75 4.16 -35.22
C VAL A 129 -12.78 4.86 -36.12
N ARG A 130 -12.83 6.20 -36.10
CA ARG A 130 -13.72 6.99 -36.97
C ARG A 130 -13.40 6.80 -38.45
N LYS A 131 -12.12 6.81 -38.83
CA LYS A 131 -11.71 6.54 -40.23
C LYS A 131 -12.07 5.13 -40.69
N ARG A 132 -12.04 4.13 -39.80
CA ARG A 132 -12.42 2.75 -40.13
C ARG A 132 -13.94 2.53 -40.24
N LEU A 133 -14.75 3.35 -39.57
CA LEU A 133 -16.22 3.29 -39.64
C LEU A 133 -16.78 4.13 -40.81
N ALA A 134 -15.94 4.93 -41.47
CA ALA A 134 -16.32 5.78 -42.60
C ALA A 134 -16.02 5.16 -43.98
N ASN A 135 -15.46 3.94 -44.02
CA ASN A 135 -15.27 3.11 -45.20
C ASN A 135 -16.16 1.86 -45.09
#